data_AF-A0AAN6MNI3-F1
#
_entry.id   AF-A0AAN6MNI3-F1
#
_cell.length_a   1.000
_cell.length_b   1.000
_cell.length_c   1.000
_cell.angle_alpha   90.00
_cell.angle_beta   90.00
_cell.angle_gamma   90.00
#
_symmetry.space_group_name_H-M   'P 1'
#
loop_
_entity.id
_entity.type
_entity.pdbx_description
1 polymer ?
#
loop_
_entity_poly.entity_id
_entity_poly.type
_entity_poly.pdbx_seq_one_letter_code
_entity_poly.pdbx_strand_id
1 'polypeptide(L)'
;MGRTEDCRVFFYNKTKRDAQASGCWFLITFLELDETPPRISEPLAVISKLHRDSVLPTGMFGFHITTFCGPPPMIVDWTDNCGGVLDPMLGEDPELLKLAEEFIKKVVPRLLQPLQTGGRNIKPSLCHRDLWDGNIQMDFQCMRSPRYKVGPDFVRVYRNQIGASELTADFDDRNALYAVRNNIIVAGMWPRWAHLLETSNEEIRRLIAKHPKGLAGFEGDLAPTVKSKVNAKL
;
A
#
# COMPACT_ATOMS: atom_id res chain seq x y z
N MET A 1 -20.70 29.70 8.80
CA MET A 1 -19.88 30.15 7.64
C MET A 1 -18.58 29.37 7.70
N GLY A 2 -18.37 28.52 6.70
CA GLY A 2 -17.51 27.34 6.78
C GLY A 2 -16.02 27.64 6.87
N ARG A 3 -15.31 26.81 7.65
CA ARG A 3 -13.85 26.69 7.62
C ARG A 3 -13.51 25.50 6.73
N THR A 4 -12.91 25.79 5.59
CA THR A 4 -12.17 24.84 4.76
C THR A 4 -10.87 24.50 5.50
N GLU A 5 -10.74 23.27 5.98
CA GLU A 5 -9.46 22.74 6.44
C GLU A 5 -8.74 22.16 5.22
N ASP A 6 -7.54 22.70 4.96
CA ASP A 6 -6.67 22.34 3.84
C ASP A 6 -6.25 20.86 3.93
N CYS A 7 -6.94 20.02 3.18
CA CYS A 7 -6.41 18.72 2.78
C CYS A 7 -5.18 18.95 1.89
N ARG A 8 -3.97 18.75 2.42
CA ARG A 8 -2.76 18.66 1.60
C ARG A 8 -2.78 17.35 0.82
N VAL A 9 -3.31 17.42 -0.40
CA VAL A 9 -3.30 16.34 -1.39
C VAL A 9 -1.90 16.26 -2.00
N PHE A 10 -1.21 15.13 -1.82
CA PHE A 10 0.00 14.83 -2.58
C PHE A 10 -0.38 14.14 -3.90
N PHE A 11 -0.07 14.78 -5.01
CA PHE A 11 -0.24 14.20 -6.34
C PHE A 11 0.99 13.34 -6.68
N TYR A 12 0.85 12.02 -6.70
CA TYR A 12 1.78 11.18 -7.44
C TYR A 12 1.25 11.05 -8.88
N ASN A 13 1.79 11.85 -9.79
CA ASN A 13 1.52 11.70 -11.21
C ASN A 13 2.85 11.54 -11.93
N LYS A 14 3.21 10.30 -12.27
CA LYS A 14 4.36 10.00 -13.12
C LYS A 14 3.90 9.47 -14.48
N THR A 15 3.04 10.23 -15.14
CA THR A 15 2.90 10.15 -16.60
C THR A 15 2.85 11.58 -17.15
N LYS A 16 3.71 11.85 -18.14
CA LYS A 16 3.64 13.08 -18.96
C LYS A 16 2.22 13.15 -19.51
N ARG A 17 1.45 14.16 -19.10
CA ARG A 17 0.08 14.37 -19.59
C ARG A 17 0.10 15.30 -20.79
N ASP A 18 -0.51 14.85 -21.88
CA ASP A 18 -1.06 15.71 -22.91
C ASP A 18 -2.10 16.66 -22.30
N ALA A 19 -2.12 17.90 -22.78
CA ALA A 19 -2.80 19.04 -22.17
C ALA A 19 -4.34 19.02 -22.24
N GLN A 20 -4.96 17.90 -22.65
CA GLN A 20 -6.39 17.85 -23.00
C GLN A 20 -7.08 16.53 -22.59
N ALA A 21 -6.80 16.03 -21.39
CA ALA A 21 -7.56 14.92 -20.80
C ALA A 21 -8.24 15.37 -19.50
N SER A 22 -9.56 15.18 -19.41
CA SER A 22 -10.28 15.22 -18.13
C SER A 22 -9.62 14.22 -17.18
N GLY A 23 -8.88 14.73 -16.19
CA GLY A 23 -8.10 13.90 -15.28
C GLY A 23 -8.99 13.04 -14.38
N CYS A 24 -8.61 11.79 -14.17
CA CYS A 24 -9.15 10.95 -13.12
C CYS A 24 -8.29 11.09 -11.85
N TRP A 25 -8.91 10.96 -10.67
CA TRP A 25 -8.24 11.03 -9.37
C TRP A 25 -8.62 9.80 -8.54
N PHE A 26 -7.69 9.31 -7.74
CA PHE A 26 -7.92 8.26 -6.77
C PHE A 26 -7.59 8.80 -5.38
N LEU A 27 -8.55 8.71 -4.46
CA LEU A 27 -8.37 9.14 -3.08
C LEU A 27 -8.23 7.90 -2.19
N ILE A 28 -7.11 7.82 -1.48
CA ILE A 28 -6.83 6.76 -0.51
C ILE A 28 -6.46 7.40 0.83
N THR A 29 -6.54 6.62 1.90
CA THR A 29 -6.00 7.02 3.20
C THR A 29 -4.51 7.30 3.04
N PHE A 30 -4.06 8.47 3.51
CA PHE A 30 -2.63 8.73 3.67
C PHE A 30 -2.08 7.85 4.78
N LEU A 31 -1.14 6.97 4.42
CA LEU A 31 -0.42 6.14 5.36
C LEU A 31 0.96 6.76 5.55
N GLU A 32 1.36 6.96 6.80
CA GLU A 32 2.77 7.22 7.11
C GLU A 32 3.46 5.86 7.02
N LEU A 33 4.44 5.75 6.14
CA LEU A 33 5.07 4.49 5.76
C LEU A 33 6.57 4.55 6.03
N ASP A 34 7.14 3.46 6.55
CA ASP A 34 8.58 3.33 6.75
C ASP A 34 9.27 3.00 5.43
N GLU A 35 10.25 3.81 5.02
CA GLU A 35 11.11 3.54 3.85
C GLU A 35 12.08 2.37 4.09
N THR A 36 12.23 1.94 5.35
CA THR A 36 13.01 0.76 5.71
C THR A 36 12.27 -0.51 5.27
N PRO A 37 12.90 -1.39 4.48
CA PRO A 37 12.29 -2.66 4.10
C PRO A 37 11.93 -3.50 5.33
N PRO A 38 10.71 -4.06 5.42
CA PRO A 38 10.33 -4.90 6.55
C PRO A 38 11.16 -6.18 6.60
N ARG A 39 11.20 -6.81 7.79
CA ARG A 39 11.80 -8.15 7.92
C ARG A 39 11.00 -9.12 7.07
N ILE A 40 11.66 -9.94 6.25
CA ILE A 40 11.03 -10.88 5.29
C ILE A 40 9.86 -11.69 5.90
N SER A 41 9.97 -12.07 7.17
CA SER A 41 8.92 -12.81 7.90
C SER A 41 7.56 -12.10 7.95
N GLU A 42 7.54 -10.77 7.90
CA GLU A 42 6.33 -9.94 8.03
C GLU A 42 5.49 -9.95 6.74
N PRO A 43 5.99 -9.51 5.57
CA PRO A 43 5.24 -9.60 4.33
C PRO A 43 4.95 -11.07 3.97
N LEU A 44 5.87 -12.00 4.25
CA LEU A 44 5.64 -13.43 4.00
C LEU A 44 4.39 -13.95 4.72
N ALA A 45 4.14 -13.53 5.96
CA ALA A 45 2.95 -13.94 6.70
C ALA A 45 1.66 -13.44 6.04
N VAL A 46 1.66 -12.18 5.58
CA VAL A 46 0.52 -11.55 4.91
C VAL A 46 0.25 -12.20 3.55
N ILE A 47 1.29 -12.33 2.71
CA ILE A 47 1.21 -12.91 1.36
C ILE A 47 0.78 -14.38 1.45
N SER A 48 1.39 -15.14 2.36
CA SER A 48 1.04 -16.56 2.51
C SER A 48 -0.41 -16.74 2.95
N LYS A 49 -0.90 -15.86 3.85
CA LYS A 49 -2.31 -15.87 4.25
C LYS A 49 -3.21 -15.51 3.08
N LEU A 50 -2.88 -14.46 2.32
CA LEU A 50 -3.62 -14.05 1.13
C LEU A 50 -3.75 -15.21 0.14
N HIS A 51 -2.65 -15.85 -0.23
CA HIS A 51 -2.66 -16.96 -1.21
C HIS A 51 -3.46 -18.17 -0.70
N ARG A 52 -3.30 -18.55 0.58
CA ARG A 52 -4.03 -19.68 1.17
C ARG A 52 -5.52 -19.43 1.30
N ASP A 53 -5.92 -18.25 1.76
CA ASP A 53 -7.30 -17.97 2.12
C ASP A 53 -8.13 -17.44 0.94
N SER A 54 -7.48 -17.04 -0.16
CA SER A 54 -8.17 -16.61 -1.37
C SER A 54 -9.11 -17.69 -1.90
N VAL A 55 -10.36 -17.32 -2.16
CA VAL A 55 -11.34 -18.14 -2.87
C VAL A 55 -11.88 -17.30 -4.01
N LEU A 56 -11.64 -17.72 -5.25
CA LEU A 56 -12.14 -17.02 -6.42
C LEU A 56 -13.55 -17.52 -6.75
N PRO A 57 -14.51 -16.63 -7.04
CA PRO A 57 -15.91 -17.01 -7.29
C PRO A 57 -16.09 -18.04 -8.40
N THR A 58 -15.21 -18.01 -9.41
CA THR A 58 -15.27 -18.86 -10.61
C THR A 58 -14.43 -20.12 -10.48
N GLY A 59 -13.50 -20.20 -9.52
CA GLY A 59 -12.49 -21.25 -9.47
C GLY A 59 -11.50 -21.24 -10.65
N MET A 60 -11.49 -20.18 -11.48
CA MET A 60 -10.63 -20.01 -12.66
C MET A 60 -9.55 -18.96 -12.39
N PHE A 61 -8.50 -18.93 -13.22
CA PHE A 61 -7.50 -17.86 -13.23
C PHE A 61 -8.08 -16.65 -13.96
N GLY A 62 -7.88 -15.45 -13.43
CA GLY A 62 -8.41 -14.21 -14.02
C GLY A 62 -8.85 -13.22 -12.97
N PHE A 63 -9.48 -12.13 -13.41
CA PHE A 63 -10.05 -11.11 -12.54
C PHE A 63 -11.27 -10.46 -13.19
N HIS A 64 -12.27 -10.14 -12.37
CA HIS A 64 -13.55 -9.57 -12.83
C HIS A 64 -13.46 -8.13 -13.37
N ILE A 65 -12.36 -7.42 -13.11
CA ILE A 65 -12.13 -6.04 -13.55
C ILE A 65 -10.74 -5.96 -14.18
N THR A 66 -10.61 -5.22 -15.28
CA THR A 66 -9.31 -4.92 -15.89
C THR A 66 -8.40 -4.25 -14.87
N THR A 67 -7.26 -4.89 -14.61
CA THR A 67 -6.20 -4.37 -13.74
C THR A 67 -5.05 -3.85 -14.61
N PHE A 68 -4.14 -3.09 -14.00
CA PHE A 68 -3.03 -2.44 -14.70
C PHE A 68 -1.72 -2.77 -13.98
N CYS A 69 -0.63 -2.93 -14.73
CA CYS A 69 0.73 -3.04 -14.21
C CYS A 69 1.55 -1.92 -14.86
N GLY A 70 1.54 -0.75 -14.24
CA GLY A 70 1.94 0.48 -14.91
C GLY A 70 0.87 0.96 -15.92
N PRO A 71 1.26 1.67 -16.99
CA PRO A 71 0.31 2.20 -17.98
C PRO A 71 -0.54 1.16 -18.76
N PRO A 72 -0.01 -0.01 -19.17
CA PRO A 72 -0.77 -0.93 -20.01
C PRO A 72 -1.84 -1.71 -19.20
N PRO A 73 -3.04 -1.90 -19.78
CA PRO A 73 -4.05 -2.79 -19.20
C PRO A 73 -3.56 -4.23 -19.25
N MET A 74 -3.95 -5.02 -18.25
CA MET A 74 -3.63 -6.44 -18.19
C MET A 74 -4.78 -7.26 -18.75
N ILE A 75 -4.44 -8.34 -19.46
CA ILE A 75 -5.41 -9.39 -19.81
C ILE A 75 -5.78 -10.13 -18.52
N VAL A 76 -7.07 -10.13 -18.20
CA VAL A 76 -7.63 -10.69 -16.97
C VAL A 76 -8.80 -11.65 -17.22
N ASP A 77 -9.05 -11.99 -18.48
CA ASP A 77 -10.13 -12.90 -18.84
C ASP A 77 -10.01 -14.23 -18.10
N TRP A 78 -11.16 -14.79 -17.75
CA TRP A 78 -11.21 -16.05 -17.02
C TRP A 78 -10.70 -17.20 -17.90
N THR A 79 -9.69 -17.90 -17.41
CA THR A 79 -9.12 -19.09 -18.04
C THR A 79 -8.93 -20.21 -17.03
N ASP A 80 -9.14 -21.44 -17.47
CA ASP A 80 -8.82 -22.65 -16.71
C ASP A 80 -7.31 -22.99 -16.76
N ASN A 81 -6.53 -22.29 -17.58
CA ASN A 81 -5.09 -22.51 -17.76
C ASN A 81 -4.26 -21.39 -17.11
N CYS A 82 -3.43 -21.74 -16.13
CA CYS A 82 -2.54 -20.77 -15.47
C CYS A 82 -1.51 -20.12 -16.40
N GLY A 83 -1.25 -20.71 -17.58
CA GLY A 83 -0.32 -20.17 -18.57
C GLY A 83 -0.87 -19.08 -19.48
N GLY A 84 -2.18 -18.83 -19.48
CA GLY A 84 -2.82 -17.81 -20.32
C GLY A 84 -2.57 -16.36 -19.89
N VAL A 85 -1.84 -16.14 -18.77
CA VAL A 85 -1.68 -14.82 -18.13
C VAL A 85 -0.35 -14.14 -18.49
N LEU A 86 0.48 -14.78 -19.32
CA LEU A 86 1.76 -14.22 -19.78
C LEU A 86 1.56 -13.54 -21.14
N ASP A 87 0.92 -12.36 -21.12
CA ASP A 87 0.92 -11.48 -22.29
C ASP A 87 2.13 -10.55 -22.24
N PRO A 88 2.84 -10.34 -23.35
CA PRO A 88 4.08 -9.61 -23.29
C PRO A 88 3.84 -8.10 -23.24
N MET A 89 4.24 -7.47 -22.13
CA MET A 89 4.63 -6.06 -22.11
C MET A 89 5.95 -5.84 -22.86
N LEU A 90 6.09 -6.42 -24.05
CA LEU A 90 7.30 -6.28 -24.84
C LEU A 90 7.15 -4.97 -25.59
N GLY A 91 8.16 -4.12 -25.44
CA GLY A 91 8.27 -2.93 -26.26
C GLY A 91 8.41 -3.30 -27.75
N GLU A 92 8.79 -2.31 -28.53
CA GLU A 92 8.82 -2.43 -30.00
C GLU A 92 10.07 -3.17 -30.53
N ASP A 93 10.85 -3.84 -29.67
CA ASP A 93 12.08 -4.52 -30.06
C ASP A 93 11.79 -5.77 -30.92
N PRO A 94 12.19 -5.79 -32.21
CA PRO A 94 11.78 -6.87 -33.13
C PRO A 94 12.39 -8.23 -32.78
N GLU A 95 13.59 -8.26 -32.20
CA GLU A 95 14.25 -9.50 -31.78
C GLU A 95 13.51 -10.11 -30.60
N LEU A 96 13.18 -9.29 -29.61
CA LEU A 96 12.44 -9.67 -28.42
C LEU A 96 11.02 -10.16 -28.76
N LEU A 97 10.33 -9.50 -29.70
CA LEU A 97 9.01 -9.95 -30.18
C LEU A 97 9.08 -11.35 -30.80
N LYS A 98 10.10 -11.61 -31.63
CA LYS A 98 10.33 -12.92 -32.25
C LYS A 98 10.66 -13.99 -31.20
N LEU A 99 11.53 -13.67 -30.24
CA LEU A 99 11.89 -14.59 -29.15
C LEU A 99 10.70 -14.90 -28.24
N ALA A 100 9.87 -13.90 -27.98
CA ALA A 100 8.71 -14.05 -27.13
C ALA A 100 7.64 -14.93 -27.73
N GLU A 101 7.42 -14.85 -29.04
CA GLU A 101 6.50 -15.75 -29.73
C GLU A 101 6.91 -17.21 -29.52
N GLU A 102 8.20 -17.52 -29.70
CA GLU A 102 8.75 -18.87 -29.48
C GLU A 102 8.71 -19.26 -28.00
N PHE A 103 9.02 -18.34 -27.09
CA PHE A 103 8.97 -18.54 -25.65
C PHE A 103 7.55 -18.88 -25.17
N ILE A 104 6.55 -18.10 -25.60
CA ILE A 104 5.14 -18.33 -25.27
C ILE A 104 4.64 -19.63 -25.88
N LYS A 105 4.99 -19.94 -27.13
CA LYS A 105 4.50 -21.16 -27.78
C LYS A 105 5.13 -22.44 -27.23
N LYS A 106 6.40 -22.40 -26.82
CA LYS A 106 7.16 -23.61 -26.45
C LYS A 106 7.43 -23.71 -24.96
N VAL A 107 8.00 -22.66 -24.37
CA VAL A 107 8.51 -22.71 -22.99
C VAL A 107 7.38 -22.59 -21.98
N VAL A 108 6.45 -21.66 -22.19
CA VAL A 108 5.33 -21.42 -21.26
C VAL A 108 4.47 -22.68 -21.05
N PRO A 109 3.93 -23.34 -22.11
CA PRO A 109 3.20 -24.60 -21.95
C PRO A 109 4.03 -25.69 -21.28
N ARG A 110 5.31 -25.84 -21.69
CA ARG A 110 6.19 -26.88 -21.14
C ARG A 110 6.43 -26.72 -19.64
N LEU A 111 6.44 -25.50 -19.11
CA LEU A 111 6.65 -25.23 -17.69
C LEU A 111 5.35 -25.25 -16.88
N LEU A 112 4.26 -24.70 -17.42
CA LEU A 112 3.02 -24.48 -16.67
C LEU A 112 1.98 -25.58 -16.85
N GLN A 113 1.82 -26.14 -18.05
CA GLN A 113 0.83 -27.19 -18.32
C GLN A 113 1.04 -28.46 -17.47
N PRO A 114 2.28 -28.91 -17.16
CA PRO A 114 2.49 -30.02 -16.23
C PRO A 114 1.84 -29.80 -14.87
N LEU A 115 1.74 -28.56 -14.40
CA LEU A 115 1.22 -28.26 -13.06
C LEU A 115 -0.29 -28.52 -12.93
N GLN A 116 -1.01 -28.63 -14.06
CA GLN A 116 -2.45 -28.92 -14.12
C GLN A 116 -2.77 -30.25 -14.82
N THR A 117 -1.77 -31.11 -15.04
CA THR A 117 -1.93 -32.41 -15.73
C THR A 117 -1.30 -33.56 -14.93
N GLY A 118 -1.65 -34.80 -15.27
CA GLY A 118 -1.16 -36.00 -14.56
C GLY A 118 -1.68 -36.08 -13.12
N GLY A 119 -2.92 -35.65 -12.88
CA GLY A 119 -3.54 -35.61 -11.55
C GLY A 119 -3.12 -34.42 -10.67
N ARG A 120 -2.23 -33.54 -11.17
CA ARG A 120 -1.85 -32.30 -10.49
C ARG A 120 -2.87 -31.20 -10.78
N ASN A 121 -3.07 -30.33 -9.81
CA ASN A 121 -3.94 -29.17 -9.93
C ASN A 121 -3.29 -27.97 -9.20
N ILE A 122 -3.39 -26.78 -9.80
CA ILE A 122 -3.04 -25.52 -9.14
C ILE A 122 -4.32 -24.82 -8.75
N LYS A 123 -4.38 -24.36 -7.51
CA LYS A 123 -5.43 -23.46 -7.03
C LYS A 123 -5.18 -22.03 -7.52
N PRO A 124 -6.11 -21.40 -8.25
CA PRO A 124 -6.07 -19.96 -8.48
C PRO A 124 -6.09 -19.22 -7.13
N SER A 125 -5.20 -18.24 -6.98
CA SER A 125 -5.02 -17.48 -5.74
C SER A 125 -4.90 -16.00 -6.06
N LEU A 126 -5.38 -15.13 -5.17
CA LEU A 126 -5.24 -13.69 -5.34
C LEU A 126 -3.78 -13.30 -5.12
N CYS A 127 -3.18 -12.64 -6.11
CA CYS A 127 -1.79 -12.20 -6.08
C CYS A 127 -1.72 -10.67 -6.21
N HIS A 128 -0.77 -10.02 -5.54
CA HIS A 128 -0.52 -8.57 -5.66
C HIS A 128 0.04 -8.16 -7.04
N ARG A 129 0.73 -9.09 -7.72
CA ARG A 129 1.34 -8.96 -9.07
C ARG A 129 2.54 -8.00 -9.19
N ASP A 130 2.54 -6.87 -8.51
CA ASP A 130 3.67 -5.92 -8.51
C ASP A 130 4.30 -5.82 -7.12
N LEU A 131 4.73 -6.95 -6.59
CA LEU A 131 5.23 -7.07 -5.22
C LEU A 131 6.77 -6.95 -5.21
N TRP A 132 7.26 -5.76 -4.95
CA TRP A 132 8.68 -5.42 -4.77
C TRP A 132 8.83 -4.44 -3.61
N ASP A 133 10.06 -4.16 -3.19
CA ASP A 133 10.38 -3.30 -2.03
C ASP A 133 9.78 -1.89 -2.13
N GLY A 134 9.68 -1.31 -3.33
CA GLY A 134 9.00 -0.02 -3.53
C GLY A 134 7.49 -0.03 -3.29
N ASN A 135 6.85 -1.20 -3.27
CA ASN A 135 5.42 -1.38 -3.01
C ASN A 135 5.13 -2.09 -1.68
N ILE A 136 6.15 -2.27 -0.83
CA ILE A 136 6.01 -2.87 0.50
C ILE A 136 6.57 -1.90 1.52
N GLN A 137 5.71 -1.39 2.38
CA GLN A 137 6.14 -0.57 3.51
C GLN A 137 5.32 -0.89 4.75
N MET A 138 5.92 -0.59 5.90
CA MET A 138 5.27 -0.76 7.20
C MET A 138 4.46 0.50 7.53
N ASP A 139 3.20 0.30 7.88
CA ASP A 139 2.32 1.38 8.34
C ASP A 139 2.62 1.75 9.79
N PHE A 140 2.92 3.03 10.06
CA PHE A 140 3.13 3.51 11.44
C PHE A 140 1.88 3.41 12.33
N GLN A 141 0.67 3.34 11.75
CA GLN A 141 -0.59 3.20 12.49
C GLN A 141 -0.69 1.89 13.29
N CYS A 142 0.03 0.83 12.90
CA CYS A 142 0.01 -0.43 13.63
C CYS A 142 1.01 -0.48 14.80
N MET A 143 1.89 0.51 14.94
CA MET A 143 3.05 0.42 15.85
C MET A 143 2.74 0.71 17.33
N ARG A 144 1.56 1.27 17.65
CA ARG A 144 1.12 1.48 19.05
C ARG A 144 0.11 0.47 19.53
N SER A 145 -0.49 -0.33 18.65
CA SER A 145 -1.50 -1.28 19.07
C SER A 145 -0.83 -2.58 19.53
N PRO A 146 -1.00 -2.99 20.80
CA PRO A 146 -0.34 -4.17 21.37
C PRO A 146 -0.78 -5.48 20.70
N ARG A 147 -1.77 -5.45 19.82
CA ARG A 147 -2.19 -6.58 19.00
C ARG A 147 -1.19 -6.95 17.91
N TYR A 148 -0.33 -6.01 17.51
CA TYR A 148 0.67 -6.23 16.48
C TYR A 148 2.02 -6.53 17.11
N LYS A 149 2.83 -7.31 16.39
CA LYS A 149 4.21 -7.64 16.83
C LYS A 149 5.15 -6.43 16.78
N VAL A 150 4.74 -5.38 16.08
CA VAL A 150 5.42 -4.09 16.02
C VAL A 150 4.84 -3.23 17.13
N GLY A 151 5.65 -2.95 18.14
CA GLY A 151 5.22 -2.28 19.36
C GLY A 151 6.09 -1.06 19.71
N PRO A 152 5.94 -0.51 20.92
CA PRO A 152 6.65 0.70 21.36
C PRO A 152 8.18 0.62 21.24
N ASP A 153 8.76 -0.57 21.37
CA ASP A 153 10.19 -0.80 21.20
C ASP A 153 10.67 -0.53 19.77
N PHE A 154 9.86 -0.87 18.76
CA PHE A 154 10.16 -0.56 17.37
C PHE A 154 10.15 0.94 17.13
N VAL A 155 9.12 1.64 17.61
CA VAL A 155 9.01 3.11 17.51
C VAL A 155 10.23 3.80 18.13
N ARG A 156 10.72 3.30 19.27
CA ARG A 156 11.92 3.81 19.93
C ARG A 156 13.17 3.59 19.08
N VAL A 157 13.39 2.37 18.57
CA VAL A 157 14.56 2.06 17.73
C VAL A 157 14.53 2.87 16.44
N TYR A 158 13.37 2.96 15.79
CA TYR A 158 13.15 3.74 14.58
C TYR A 158 13.51 5.22 14.78
N ARG A 159 12.95 5.84 15.82
CA ARG A 159 13.24 7.24 16.18
C ARG A 159 14.74 7.47 16.38
N ASN A 160 15.45 6.51 16.95
CA ASN A 160 16.89 6.62 17.21
C ASN A 160 17.75 6.44 15.95
N GLN A 161 17.28 5.66 14.96
CA GLN A 161 18.05 5.33 13.76
C GLN A 161 17.80 6.29 12.61
N ILE A 162 16.53 6.63 12.35
CA ILE A 162 16.10 7.43 11.20
C ILE A 162 15.88 8.90 11.59
N GLY A 163 15.59 9.14 12.86
CA GLY A 163 15.20 10.45 13.36
C GLY A 163 13.69 10.67 13.28
N ALA A 164 13.20 11.62 14.08
CA ALA A 164 11.83 12.08 13.99
C ALA A 164 11.74 13.20 12.95
N SER A 165 10.66 13.21 12.17
CA SER A 165 10.31 14.37 11.34
C SER A 165 10.21 15.64 12.19
N GLU A 166 10.53 16.80 11.59
CA GLU A 166 10.49 18.13 12.21
C GLU A 166 9.22 18.37 13.03
N LEU A 167 9.35 19.21 14.07
CA LEU A 167 8.48 19.19 15.27
C LEU A 167 8.59 17.84 15.98
N THR A 168 9.83 17.46 16.30
CA THR A 168 10.19 16.17 16.87
C THR A 168 9.53 15.90 18.23
N ALA A 169 9.16 16.97 18.97
CA ALA A 169 8.42 16.89 20.23
C ALA A 169 7.01 16.27 20.08
N ASP A 170 6.40 16.41 18.90
CA ASP A 170 5.05 15.92 18.60
C ASP A 170 5.06 14.54 17.92
N PHE A 171 6.23 13.95 17.68
CA PHE A 171 6.36 12.67 16.99
C PHE A 171 5.51 11.56 17.63
N ASP A 172 5.56 11.44 18.95
CA ASP A 172 4.77 10.43 19.67
C ASP A 172 3.26 10.69 19.57
N ASP A 173 2.85 11.96 19.59
CA ASP A 173 1.45 12.34 19.52
C ASP A 173 0.86 12.15 18.12
N ARG A 174 1.66 12.37 17.07
CA ARG A 174 1.28 12.04 15.69
C ARG A 174 1.04 10.54 15.54
N ASN A 175 1.97 9.73 16.05
CA ASN A 175 1.80 8.27 16.07
C ASN A 175 0.56 7.84 16.88
N ALA A 176 0.31 8.49 18.03
CA ALA A 176 -0.91 8.24 18.82
C ALA A 176 -2.19 8.57 18.06
N LEU A 177 -2.23 9.70 17.36
CA LEU A 177 -3.36 10.09 16.51
C LEU A 177 -3.64 9.05 15.42
N TYR A 178 -2.59 8.59 14.74
CA TYR A 178 -2.64 7.54 13.72
C TYR A 178 -3.18 6.21 14.27
N ALA A 179 -2.69 5.79 15.43
CA ALA A 179 -3.15 4.58 16.10
C ALA A 179 -4.62 4.67 16.57
N VAL A 180 -5.05 5.82 17.10
CA VAL A 180 -6.44 6.08 17.50
C VAL A 180 -7.37 5.92 16.32
N ARG A 181 -7.04 6.51 15.16
CA ARG A 181 -7.84 6.38 13.94
C ARG A 181 -7.99 4.90 13.54
N ASN A 182 -6.88 4.17 13.51
CA ASN A 182 -6.88 2.76 13.14
C ASN A 182 -7.74 1.92 14.10
N ASN A 183 -7.60 2.13 15.42
CA ASN A 183 -8.38 1.44 16.44
C ASN A 183 -9.89 1.69 16.30
N ILE A 184 -10.31 2.93 16.01
CA ILE A 184 -11.73 3.28 15.79
C ILE A 184 -12.28 2.55 14.56
N ILE A 185 -11.54 2.55 13.45
CA ILE A 185 -11.94 1.86 12.22
C ILE A 185 -12.07 0.34 12.46
N VAL A 186 -11.07 -0.26 13.11
CA VAL A 186 -11.07 -1.69 13.43
C VAL A 186 -12.23 -2.07 14.34
N ALA A 187 -12.50 -1.28 15.38
CA ALA A 187 -13.62 -1.52 16.29
C ALA A 187 -14.98 -1.38 15.59
N GLY A 188 -15.13 -0.41 14.69
CA GLY A 188 -16.38 -0.22 13.92
C GLY A 188 -16.64 -1.32 12.89
N MET A 189 -15.59 -1.91 12.32
CA MET A 189 -15.71 -3.00 11.36
C MET A 189 -15.86 -4.39 12.03
N TRP A 190 -15.28 -4.59 13.22
CA TRP A 190 -15.16 -5.92 13.85
C TRP A 190 -15.58 -5.85 15.33
N PRO A 191 -16.80 -6.28 15.69
CA PRO A 191 -17.32 -6.15 17.05
C PRO A 191 -16.45 -6.77 18.16
N ARG A 192 -15.69 -7.84 17.84
CA ARG A 192 -14.74 -8.47 18.78
C ARG A 192 -13.61 -7.54 19.26
N TRP A 193 -13.41 -6.40 18.59
CA TRP A 193 -12.39 -5.40 18.90
C TRP A 193 -12.97 -4.11 19.50
N ALA A 194 -14.23 -4.13 19.96
CA ALA A 194 -14.87 -2.96 20.57
C ALA A 194 -14.10 -2.36 21.76
N HIS A 195 -13.35 -3.18 22.51
CA HIS A 195 -12.48 -2.72 23.60
C HIS A 195 -11.41 -1.70 23.15
N LEU A 196 -11.03 -1.69 21.86
CA LEU A 196 -10.10 -0.70 21.33
C LEU A 196 -10.65 0.73 21.40
N LEU A 197 -11.97 0.90 21.50
CA LEU A 197 -12.58 2.22 21.71
C LEU A 197 -12.23 2.78 23.09
N GLU A 198 -12.06 1.94 24.12
CA GLU A 198 -11.67 2.38 25.45
C GLU A 198 -10.24 2.93 25.43
N THR A 199 -9.30 2.16 24.90
CA THR A 199 -7.91 2.60 24.68
C THR A 199 -7.83 3.85 23.80
N SER A 200 -8.69 3.94 22.77
CA SER A 200 -8.76 5.13 21.91
C SER A 200 -9.26 6.34 22.68
N ASN A 201 -10.28 6.18 23.52
CA ASN A 201 -10.82 7.25 24.34
C ASN A 201 -9.78 7.75 25.37
N GLU A 202 -8.99 6.86 25.95
CA GLU A 202 -7.89 7.23 26.84
C GLU A 202 -6.82 8.05 26.12
N GLU A 203 -6.36 7.59 24.96
CA GLU A 203 -5.37 8.34 24.16
C GLU A 203 -5.91 9.68 23.65
N ILE A 204 -7.19 9.73 23.24
CA ILE A 204 -7.84 10.99 22.86
C ILE A 204 -7.86 11.97 24.04
N ARG A 205 -8.24 11.51 25.24
CA ARG A 205 -8.22 12.35 26.46
C ARG A 205 -6.81 12.84 26.78
N ARG A 206 -5.80 11.97 26.66
CA ARG A 206 -4.38 12.35 26.85
C ARG A 206 -3.96 13.43 25.86
N LEU A 207 -4.29 13.28 24.57
CA LEU A 207 -3.95 14.26 23.53
C LEU A 207 -4.67 15.59 23.75
N ILE A 208 -5.95 15.58 24.13
CA ILE A 208 -6.70 16.80 24.48
C ILE A 208 -6.08 17.51 25.69
N ALA A 209 -5.71 16.76 26.73
CA ALA A 209 -5.09 17.31 27.93
C ALA A 209 -3.69 17.89 27.65
N LYS A 210 -2.92 17.27 26.74
CA LYS A 210 -1.60 17.73 26.34
C LYS A 210 -1.66 18.96 25.44
N HIS A 211 -2.66 19.05 24.57
CA HIS A 211 -2.84 20.12 23.59
C HIS A 211 -4.12 20.95 23.85
N PRO A 212 -4.29 21.53 25.05
CA PRO A 212 -5.58 22.13 25.47
C PRO A 212 -5.95 23.39 24.68
N LYS A 213 -4.96 24.06 24.06
CA LYS A 213 -5.15 25.22 23.19
C LYS A 213 -5.21 24.84 21.70
N GLY A 214 -5.07 23.56 21.37
CA GLY A 214 -4.95 23.06 20.00
C GLY A 214 -3.90 23.84 19.20
N LEU A 215 -4.21 24.12 17.94
CA LEU A 215 -3.33 24.88 17.04
C LEU A 215 -3.00 26.30 17.56
N ALA A 216 -3.89 26.94 18.32
CA ALA A 216 -3.64 28.27 18.88
C ALA A 216 -2.55 28.26 19.97
N GLY A 217 -2.18 27.09 20.49
CA GLY A 217 -1.05 26.91 21.40
C GLY A 217 0.26 26.54 20.69
N PHE A 218 0.28 26.44 19.36
CA PHE A 218 1.49 26.06 18.63
C PHE A 218 2.41 27.27 18.44
N GLU A 219 3.65 27.17 18.94
CA GLU A 219 4.64 28.27 18.94
C GLU A 219 5.54 28.28 17.70
N GLY A 220 5.34 27.37 16.74
CA GLY A 220 6.13 27.29 15.50
C GLY A 220 5.54 28.09 14.33
N ASP A 221 6.30 28.20 13.24
CA ASP A 221 5.85 28.84 12.00
C ASP A 221 4.76 27.99 11.33
N LEU A 222 3.63 28.63 11.04
CA LEU A 222 2.49 28.05 10.34
C LEU A 222 2.39 28.52 8.88
N ALA A 223 3.33 29.35 8.42
CA ALA A 223 3.39 29.77 7.04
C ALA A 223 3.49 28.54 6.12
N PRO A 224 2.69 28.48 5.04
CA PRO A 224 2.78 27.40 4.07
C PRO A 224 4.19 27.34 3.46
N THR A 225 4.78 26.16 3.43
CA THR A 225 6.07 25.94 2.76
C THR A 225 5.90 26.09 1.25
N VAL A 226 6.40 27.17 0.67
CA VAL A 226 6.50 27.32 -0.79
C VAL A 226 7.69 26.50 -1.26
N LYS A 227 7.44 25.35 -1.91
CA LYS A 227 8.52 24.61 -2.58
C LYS A 227 9.05 25.44 -3.74
N SER A 228 10.28 25.94 -3.63
CA SER A 228 10.97 26.53 -4.78
C SER A 228 11.16 25.45 -5.84
N LYS A 229 10.81 25.76 -7.09
CA LYS A 229 11.10 24.89 -8.23
C LYS A 229 12.62 24.79 -8.32
N VAL A 230 13.18 23.64 -7.93
CA VAL A 230 14.58 23.32 -8.20
C VAL A 230 14.72 23.23 -9.71
N ASN A 231 15.34 24.25 -10.31
CA ASN A 231 15.78 24.19 -11.69
C ASN A 231 16.93 23.18 -11.77
N ALA A 232 16.59 21.92 -12.07
CA ALA A 232 17.58 20.96 -12.51
C ALA A 232 18.08 21.43 -13.89
N LYS A 233 19.27 22.04 -13.91
CA LYS A 233 20.04 22.20 -15.14
C LYS A 233 20.47 20.80 -15.59
N LEU A 234 20.17 20.50 -16.85
CA LEU A 234 20.70 19.37 -17.63
C LEU A 234 22.23 19.44 -17.69
#